data_AF-A0A6D0IE55-F1
#
_entry.id   AF-A0A6D0IE55-F1
#
_cell.length_a   1.000
_cell.length_b   1.000
_cell.length_c   1.000
_cell.angle_alpha   90.00
_cell.angle_beta   90.00
_cell.angle_gamma   90.00
#
_symmetry.space_group_name_H-M   'P 1'
#
loop_
_entity.id
_entity.type
_entity.pdbx_description
1 polymer ?
#
loop_
_entity_poly.entity_id
_entity_poly.type
_entity_poly.pdbx_seq_one_letter_code
_entity_poly.pdbx_strand_id
1 'polypeptide(L)'
;YRFPVSQSIDELMEACRDVIRKNNLTSAYIRPLIFVGDVGMGVNPPAGYSTDVIIAAFPWGAYLGAEALEQGIDAMVSSWNRAAPNTIPTAAKAGGNYLSSLLVGSEARRHGYQEGIALDVNGYISEGAGENLFEVKDGVLFTPPFTSSALPGITRDAIIKLAKELGIEVREQVLSRESLYLADEVFMSGTAAEITPVRSVDGIQVGEGRCGPVTKRIQQAFFGLFTGETEDKWGWLDQVNQ
;
A
#
# COMPACT_ATOMS: atom_id res chain seq x y z
N TYR A 1 -10.09 8.81 15.36
CA TYR A 1 -9.05 9.32 16.28
C TYR A 1 -9.20 10.79 16.64
N ARG A 2 -10.43 11.32 16.81
CA ARG A 2 -10.77 12.69 17.26
C ARG A 2 -9.72 13.77 16.94
N PHE A 3 -9.24 13.78 15.71
CA PHE A 3 -8.19 14.66 15.22
C PHE A 3 -8.91 15.78 14.48
N PRO A 4 -8.95 17.00 15.01
CA PRO A 4 -9.71 18.08 14.40
C PRO A 4 -9.04 18.47 13.09
N VAL A 5 -9.83 18.63 12.03
CA VAL A 5 -9.37 19.16 10.73
C VAL A 5 -10.34 20.27 10.37
N SER A 6 -9.83 21.48 10.21
CA SER A 6 -10.68 22.66 9.96
C SER A 6 -11.11 22.76 8.50
N GLN A 7 -10.28 22.27 7.59
CA GLN A 7 -10.54 22.26 6.16
C GLN A 7 -11.56 21.15 5.81
N SER A 8 -12.48 21.48 4.92
CA SER A 8 -13.37 20.53 4.27
C SER A 8 -12.61 19.61 3.31
N ILE A 9 -13.25 18.50 2.93
CA ILE A 9 -12.69 17.56 1.95
C ILE A 9 -12.46 18.26 0.59
N ASP A 10 -13.40 19.11 0.15
CA ASP A 10 -13.31 19.82 -1.12
C ASP A 10 -12.13 20.81 -1.13
N GLU A 11 -11.89 21.52 -0.02
CA GLU A 11 -10.72 22.41 0.12
C GLU A 11 -9.40 21.64 0.05
N LEU A 12 -9.32 20.47 0.71
CA LEU A 12 -8.12 19.62 0.67
C LEU A 12 -7.88 19.04 -0.73
N MET A 13 -8.95 18.60 -1.40
CA MET A 13 -8.89 18.11 -2.78
C MET A 13 -8.43 19.21 -3.74
N GLU A 14 -8.98 20.42 -3.61
CA GLU A 14 -8.58 21.55 -4.45
C GLU A 14 -7.12 21.95 -4.20
N ALA A 15 -6.67 21.94 -2.95
CA ALA A 15 -5.28 22.21 -2.62
C ALA A 15 -4.31 21.12 -3.17
N CYS A 16 -4.74 19.86 -3.23
CA CYS A 16 -4.02 18.80 -3.95
C CYS A 16 -3.91 19.08 -5.46
N ARG A 17 -4.99 19.55 -6.12
CA ARG A 17 -4.94 19.94 -7.53
C ARG A 17 -4.10 21.19 -7.77
N ASP A 18 -4.18 22.16 -6.87
CA ASP A 18 -3.44 23.43 -6.94
C ASP A 18 -1.92 23.22 -6.82
N VAL A 19 -1.45 22.35 -5.91
CA VAL A 19 0.00 22.06 -5.79
C VAL A 19 0.56 21.42 -7.06
N ILE A 20 -0.23 20.60 -7.77
CA ILE A 20 0.16 20.01 -9.05
C ILE A 20 0.29 21.10 -10.12
N ARG A 21 -0.74 21.94 -10.30
CA ARG A 21 -0.75 23.02 -11.28
C ARG A 21 0.37 24.03 -11.05
N LYS A 22 0.52 24.54 -9.82
CA LYS A 22 1.52 25.56 -9.49
C LYS A 22 2.96 25.11 -9.72
N ASN A 23 3.21 23.80 -9.63
CA ASN A 23 4.52 23.22 -9.89
C ASN A 23 4.67 22.67 -11.31
N ASN A 24 3.65 22.84 -12.18
CA ASN A 24 3.62 22.30 -13.55
C ASN A 24 3.92 20.80 -13.62
N LEU A 25 3.41 20.03 -12.66
CA LEU A 25 3.66 18.59 -12.58
C LEU A 25 2.66 17.83 -13.46
N THR A 26 3.16 16.93 -14.31
CA THR A 26 2.33 16.04 -15.14
C THR A 26 2.26 14.62 -14.60
N SER A 27 3.26 14.21 -13.83
CA SER A 27 3.27 12.98 -13.02
C SER A 27 3.91 13.32 -11.68
N ALA A 28 3.22 12.98 -10.59
CA ALA A 28 3.65 13.34 -9.25
C ALA A 28 3.09 12.39 -8.20
N TYR A 29 3.85 12.28 -7.12
CA TYR A 29 3.36 11.75 -5.86
C TYR A 29 2.91 12.92 -4.97
N ILE A 30 1.68 12.88 -4.47
CA ILE A 30 1.12 13.89 -3.56
C ILE A 30 1.19 13.37 -2.12
N ARG A 31 1.67 14.20 -1.19
CA ARG A 31 1.78 13.90 0.24
C ARG A 31 1.04 14.96 1.07
N PRO A 32 -0.28 14.81 1.27
CA PRO A 32 -0.99 15.54 2.30
C PRO A 32 -0.54 15.04 3.68
N LEU A 33 -0.33 15.96 4.62
CA LEU A 33 -0.03 15.65 6.02
C LEU A 33 -0.81 16.60 6.93
N ILE A 34 -1.49 16.01 7.90
CA ILE A 34 -2.17 16.73 8.98
C ILE A 34 -1.43 16.39 10.28
N PHE A 35 -1.04 17.41 11.05
CA PHE A 35 -0.27 17.21 12.27
C PHE A 35 -0.66 18.21 13.37
N VAL A 36 -0.34 17.88 14.61
CA VAL A 36 -0.48 18.81 15.73
C VAL A 36 0.77 19.69 15.76
N GLY A 37 0.63 20.98 15.49
CA GLY A 37 1.74 21.93 15.52
C GLY A 37 1.99 22.52 16.90
N ASP A 38 1.94 23.83 17.00
CA ASP A 38 2.32 24.56 18.21
C ASP A 38 1.22 24.55 19.29
N VAL A 39 1.24 23.52 20.13
CA VAL A 39 0.26 23.32 21.22
C VAL A 39 0.92 23.08 22.58
N GLY A 40 2.22 23.35 22.69
CA GLY A 40 3.05 22.98 23.84
C GLY A 40 3.54 21.52 23.81
N MET A 41 4.30 21.13 24.85
CA MET A 41 5.01 19.84 24.90
C MET A 41 4.40 18.79 25.86
N GLY A 42 3.16 19.01 26.29
CA GLY A 42 2.40 17.96 26.97
C GLY A 42 2.09 16.80 26.01
N VAL A 43 2.05 15.57 26.52
CA VAL A 43 1.71 14.37 25.71
C VAL A 43 0.34 14.51 25.05
N ASN A 44 -0.61 15.10 25.78
CA ASN A 44 -1.92 15.42 25.24
C ASN A 44 -1.99 16.91 24.90
N PRO A 45 -2.49 17.27 23.71
CA PRO A 45 -2.76 18.66 23.40
C PRO A 45 -3.84 19.24 24.33
N PRO A 46 -3.85 20.55 24.58
CA PRO A 46 -4.89 21.21 25.35
C PRO A 46 -6.27 21.05 24.70
N ALA A 47 -7.33 21.17 25.49
CA ALA A 47 -8.69 21.14 24.96
C ALA A 47 -8.89 22.27 23.93
N GLY A 48 -9.54 21.96 22.81
CA GLY A 48 -9.79 22.93 21.74
C GLY A 48 -8.59 23.25 20.83
N TYR A 49 -7.54 22.42 20.85
CA TYR A 49 -6.41 22.56 19.92
C TYR A 49 -6.83 22.46 18.44
N SER A 50 -6.08 23.14 17.57
CA SER A 50 -6.17 23.02 16.12
C SER A 50 -5.03 22.16 15.56
N THR A 51 -5.18 21.71 14.32
CA THR A 51 -4.12 21.00 13.58
C THR A 51 -3.66 21.84 12.40
N ASP A 52 -2.45 21.57 11.95
CA ASP A 52 -1.87 22.14 10.75
C ASP A 52 -1.98 21.15 9.60
N VAL A 53 -2.13 21.68 8.40
CA VAL A 53 -2.17 20.91 7.16
C VAL A 53 -1.09 21.40 6.22
N ILE A 54 -0.31 20.47 5.67
CA ILE A 54 0.58 20.73 4.54
C ILE A 54 0.25 19.77 3.40
N ILE A 55 0.44 20.23 2.17
CA ILE A 55 0.30 19.41 0.97
C ILE A 55 1.53 19.67 0.11
N ALA A 56 2.31 18.63 -0.12
CA ALA A 56 3.47 18.66 -1.02
C ALA A 56 3.23 17.72 -2.20
N ALA A 57 3.80 18.05 -3.35
CA ALA A 57 3.87 17.16 -4.50
C ALA A 57 5.26 17.24 -5.14
N PHE A 58 5.72 16.12 -5.68
CA PHE A 58 7.02 16.03 -6.35
C PHE A 58 7.01 14.91 -7.41
N PRO A 59 7.88 14.99 -8.43
CA PRO A 59 8.09 13.88 -9.36
C PRO A 59 8.50 12.62 -8.60
N TRP A 60 7.96 11.47 -8.99
CA TRP A 60 8.27 10.19 -8.36
C TRP A 60 8.23 9.08 -9.41
N GLY A 61 9.30 8.30 -9.52
CA GLY A 61 9.37 7.12 -10.39
C GLY A 61 8.83 5.86 -9.70
N ALA A 62 8.88 4.71 -10.39
CA ALA A 62 8.49 3.43 -9.80
C ALA A 62 9.28 3.17 -8.49
N TYR A 63 8.58 2.95 -7.38
CA TYR A 63 9.18 2.88 -6.03
C TYR A 63 10.22 1.77 -5.88
N LEU A 64 9.98 0.61 -6.49
CA LEU A 64 10.87 -0.55 -6.47
C LEU A 64 11.68 -0.70 -7.78
N GLY A 65 11.60 0.29 -8.68
CA GLY A 65 12.23 0.28 -10.00
C GLY A 65 11.38 -0.38 -11.09
N ALA A 66 11.59 0.03 -12.34
CA ALA A 66 10.82 -0.48 -13.48
C ALA A 66 11.04 -1.99 -13.71
N GLU A 67 12.27 -2.48 -13.47
CA GLU A 67 12.60 -3.90 -13.57
C GLU A 67 11.82 -4.77 -12.57
N ALA A 68 11.51 -4.23 -11.38
CA ALA A 68 10.77 -4.96 -10.36
C ALA A 68 9.32 -5.27 -10.77
N LEU A 69 8.69 -4.41 -11.58
CA LEU A 69 7.33 -4.64 -12.08
C LEU A 69 7.24 -5.85 -13.03
N GLU A 70 8.37 -6.24 -13.66
CA GLU A 70 8.45 -7.38 -14.58
C GLU A 70 9.11 -8.61 -13.95
N GLN A 71 10.26 -8.43 -13.29
CA GLN A 71 11.07 -9.52 -12.75
C GLN A 71 10.64 -9.93 -11.34
N GLY A 72 9.92 -9.05 -10.62
CA GLY A 72 9.58 -9.23 -9.22
C GLY A 72 10.74 -8.98 -8.26
N ILE A 73 10.42 -8.89 -6.98
CA ILE A 73 11.35 -8.64 -5.89
C ILE A 73 11.59 -9.87 -5.00
N ASP A 74 12.71 -9.88 -4.29
CA ASP A 74 12.95 -10.83 -3.21
C ASP A 74 12.47 -10.20 -1.90
N ALA A 75 11.52 -10.88 -1.25
CA ALA A 75 10.97 -10.45 0.03
C ALA A 75 11.41 -11.40 1.15
N MET A 76 11.31 -10.94 2.39
CA MET A 76 11.47 -11.81 3.55
C MET A 76 10.41 -11.55 4.61
N VAL A 77 10.08 -12.56 5.39
CA VAL A 77 9.25 -12.37 6.58
C VAL A 77 10.10 -11.79 7.70
N SER A 78 9.72 -10.59 8.12
CA SER A 78 10.37 -9.81 9.17
C SER A 78 10.18 -10.46 10.54
N SER A 79 11.14 -10.26 11.45
CA SER A 79 11.02 -10.62 12.86
C SER A 79 10.18 -9.63 13.67
N TRP A 80 9.94 -8.43 13.11
CA TRP A 80 8.99 -7.45 13.64
C TRP A 80 7.56 -7.72 13.15
N ASN A 81 6.64 -7.82 14.10
CA ASN A 81 5.21 -7.97 13.83
C ASN A 81 4.51 -6.61 13.69
N ARG A 82 3.36 -6.60 13.01
CA ARG A 82 2.39 -5.50 13.09
C ARG A 82 1.77 -5.45 14.48
N ALA A 83 1.41 -4.24 14.89
CA ALA A 83 0.82 -4.00 16.20
C ALA A 83 -0.54 -4.71 16.33
N ALA A 84 -0.84 -5.26 17.51
CA ALA A 84 -2.13 -5.87 17.77
C ALA A 84 -3.26 -4.83 17.62
N PRO A 85 -4.48 -5.27 17.25
CA PRO A 85 -5.67 -4.45 17.44
C PRO A 85 -5.73 -3.88 18.86
N ASN A 86 -6.24 -2.66 19.02
CA ASN A 86 -6.29 -1.92 20.28
C ASN A 86 -4.92 -1.50 20.89
N THR A 87 -3.79 -1.74 20.22
CA THR A 87 -2.49 -1.16 20.61
C THR A 87 -2.32 0.24 20.04
N ILE A 88 -2.47 0.36 18.71
CA ILE A 88 -2.47 1.61 17.96
C ILE A 88 -3.43 1.52 16.75
N PRO A 89 -3.83 2.67 16.18
CA PRO A 89 -4.57 2.82 14.92
C PRO A 89 -4.07 2.10 13.64
N THR A 90 -3.97 0.78 13.55
CA THR A 90 -3.43 0.14 12.31
C THR A 90 -4.22 0.47 11.04
N ALA A 91 -5.54 0.67 11.13
CA ALA A 91 -6.37 1.10 10.00
C ALA A 91 -6.23 2.59 9.62
N ALA A 92 -5.52 3.40 10.42
CA ALA A 92 -5.24 4.80 10.11
C ALA A 92 -3.78 4.95 9.62
N LYS A 93 -3.57 5.78 8.60
CA LYS A 93 -2.24 6.10 8.08
C LYS A 93 -1.54 7.14 8.97
N ALA A 94 -1.29 6.79 10.23
CA ALA A 94 -0.70 7.69 11.23
C ALA A 94 0.83 7.65 11.22
N GLY A 95 1.49 8.81 11.41
CA GLY A 95 2.95 8.92 11.39
C GLY A 95 3.65 7.98 12.36
N GLY A 96 3.14 7.85 13.59
CA GLY A 96 3.70 6.93 14.60
C GLY A 96 3.66 5.45 14.20
N ASN A 97 2.71 5.04 13.36
CA ASN A 97 2.62 3.65 12.89
C ASN A 97 3.80 3.29 11.98
N TYR A 98 4.39 4.26 11.28
CA TYR A 98 5.50 4.01 10.34
C TYR A 98 6.82 3.64 11.02
N LEU A 99 6.94 3.76 12.35
CA LEU A 99 8.09 3.18 13.07
C LEU A 99 8.12 1.64 12.91
N SER A 100 6.95 0.98 12.93
CA SER A 100 6.84 -0.46 12.64
C SER A 100 7.30 -0.76 11.21
N SER A 101 6.79 0.00 10.23
CA SER A 101 7.18 -0.14 8.82
C SER A 101 8.68 0.07 8.59
N LEU A 102 9.28 1.06 9.27
CA LEU A 102 10.71 1.32 9.19
C LEU A 102 11.52 0.12 9.67
N LEU A 103 11.12 -0.51 10.78
CA LEU A 103 11.80 -1.69 11.32
C LEU A 103 11.71 -2.89 10.37
N VAL A 104 10.52 -3.18 9.86
CA VAL A 104 10.26 -4.27 8.90
C VAL A 104 11.12 -4.11 7.64
N GLY A 105 11.02 -2.96 6.96
CA GLY A 105 11.74 -2.73 5.72
C GLY A 105 13.26 -2.55 5.92
N SER A 106 13.71 -2.08 7.09
CA SER A 106 15.15 -1.96 7.38
C SER A 106 15.78 -3.31 7.72
N GLU A 107 15.04 -4.22 8.36
CA GLU A 107 15.49 -5.59 8.54
C GLU A 107 15.67 -6.31 7.20
N ALA A 108 14.68 -6.25 6.32
CA ALA A 108 14.74 -6.84 4.99
C ALA A 108 15.97 -6.39 4.20
N ARG A 109 16.18 -5.07 4.13
CA ARG A 109 17.34 -4.48 3.43
C ARG A 109 18.68 -4.88 4.04
N ARG A 110 18.78 -5.01 5.37
CA ARG A 110 20.01 -5.50 6.03
C ARG A 110 20.34 -6.94 5.67
N HIS A 111 19.34 -7.75 5.34
CA HIS A 111 19.51 -9.15 4.93
C HIS A 111 19.57 -9.33 3.40
N GLY A 112 19.58 -8.23 2.63
CA GLY A 112 19.73 -8.27 1.17
C GLY A 112 18.43 -8.45 0.40
N TYR A 113 17.27 -8.36 1.07
CA TYR A 113 15.95 -8.37 0.42
C TYR A 113 15.50 -6.95 0.09
N GLN A 114 14.64 -6.81 -0.92
CA GLN A 114 14.09 -5.52 -1.32
C GLN A 114 12.97 -5.05 -0.38
N GLU A 115 12.16 -5.98 0.16
CA GLU A 115 11.05 -5.62 1.06
C GLU A 115 10.78 -6.69 2.14
N GLY A 116 10.24 -6.25 3.28
CA GLY A 116 9.85 -7.10 4.40
C GLY A 116 8.34 -7.31 4.46
N ILE A 117 7.93 -8.53 4.80
CA ILE A 117 6.55 -8.95 5.09
C ILE A 117 6.41 -9.06 6.60
N ALA A 118 5.46 -8.34 7.17
CA ALA A 118 5.14 -8.40 8.59
C ALA A 118 4.02 -9.39 8.86
N LEU A 119 4.13 -10.09 9.99
CA LEU A 119 3.06 -10.93 10.52
C LEU A 119 2.20 -10.14 11.52
N ASP A 120 0.97 -10.57 11.74
CA ASP A 120 0.15 -10.14 12.86
C ASP A 120 0.64 -10.79 14.17
N VAL A 121 -0.01 -10.44 15.28
CA VAL A 121 0.35 -10.97 16.60
C VAL A 121 0.02 -12.45 16.82
N ASN A 122 -0.74 -13.07 15.92
CA ASN A 122 -1.06 -14.50 15.94
C ASN A 122 -0.12 -15.31 15.04
N GLY A 123 0.82 -14.65 14.35
CA GLY A 123 1.77 -15.30 13.44
C GLY A 123 1.24 -15.51 12.02
N TYR A 124 0.11 -14.88 11.65
CA TYR A 124 -0.42 -14.90 10.29
C TYR A 124 0.06 -13.68 9.51
N ILE A 125 0.00 -13.76 8.18
CA ILE A 125 0.43 -12.68 7.31
C ILE A 125 -0.45 -11.44 7.50
N SER A 126 0.19 -10.29 7.62
CA SER A 126 -0.46 -8.98 7.67
C SER A 126 -0.30 -8.23 6.35
N GLU A 127 0.87 -7.61 6.14
CA GLU A 127 1.18 -6.75 4.99
C GLU A 127 2.70 -6.55 4.89
N GLY A 128 3.17 -5.96 3.78
CA GLY A 128 4.54 -5.47 3.62
C GLY A 128 4.83 -4.26 4.51
N ALA A 129 6.02 -3.64 4.42
CA ALA A 129 6.33 -2.44 5.19
C ALA A 129 5.42 -1.25 4.82
N GLY A 130 5.07 -1.09 3.55
CA GLY A 130 4.21 -0.03 3.03
C GLY A 130 3.10 -0.51 2.09
N GLU A 131 2.97 -1.81 1.89
CA GLU A 131 2.20 -2.45 0.83
C GLU A 131 1.24 -3.50 1.39
N ASN A 132 0.04 -3.63 0.83
CA ASN A 132 -0.79 -4.81 1.05
C ASN A 132 -0.23 -6.02 0.28
N LEU A 133 -0.56 -7.24 0.71
CA LEU A 133 -0.08 -8.48 0.09
C LEU A 133 -1.22 -9.27 -0.55
N PHE A 134 -0.91 -9.92 -1.67
CA PHE A 134 -1.78 -10.84 -2.37
C PHE A 134 -1.03 -12.13 -2.72
N GLU A 135 -1.75 -13.24 -2.70
CA GLU A 135 -1.29 -14.57 -3.09
C GLU A 135 -2.25 -15.12 -4.16
N VAL A 136 -1.72 -15.79 -5.18
CA VAL A 136 -2.52 -16.55 -6.14
C VAL A 136 -2.26 -18.03 -5.93
N LYS A 137 -3.34 -18.80 -5.78
CA LYS A 137 -3.27 -20.25 -5.74
C LYS A 137 -4.42 -20.89 -6.50
N ASP A 138 -4.11 -21.81 -7.41
CA ASP A 138 -5.07 -22.52 -8.26
C ASP A 138 -6.04 -21.57 -8.98
N GLY A 139 -5.52 -20.42 -9.42
CA GLY A 139 -6.27 -19.37 -10.11
C GLY A 139 -7.15 -18.47 -9.22
N VAL A 140 -7.16 -18.68 -7.91
CA VAL A 140 -7.89 -17.85 -6.93
C VAL A 140 -6.95 -16.81 -6.34
N LEU A 141 -7.41 -15.56 -6.23
CA LEU A 141 -6.69 -14.45 -5.61
C LEU A 141 -7.03 -14.35 -4.13
N PHE A 142 -6.04 -14.55 -3.27
CA PHE A 142 -6.14 -14.43 -1.83
C PHE A 142 -5.48 -13.14 -1.33
N THR A 143 -6.01 -12.58 -0.25
CA THR A 143 -5.37 -11.47 0.47
C THR A 143 -5.78 -11.52 1.94
N PRO A 144 -4.89 -11.13 2.88
CA PRO A 144 -5.28 -11.00 4.28
C PRO A 144 -6.47 -10.03 4.43
N PRO A 145 -7.44 -10.32 5.31
CA PRO A 145 -8.46 -9.33 5.66
C PRO A 145 -7.79 -8.15 6.34
N PHE A 146 -8.35 -6.94 6.21
CA PHE A 146 -7.77 -5.75 6.87
C PHE A 146 -7.69 -5.91 8.41
N THR A 147 -8.49 -6.81 8.98
CA THR A 147 -8.46 -7.17 10.41
C THR A 147 -7.19 -7.91 10.83
N SER A 148 -6.37 -8.38 9.89
CA SER A 148 -5.02 -8.92 10.14
C SER A 148 -3.99 -7.81 10.39
N SER A 149 -4.40 -6.71 11.04
CA SER A 149 -3.55 -5.54 11.34
C SER A 149 -2.98 -4.81 10.12
N ALA A 150 -3.59 -5.00 8.95
CA ALA A 150 -3.20 -4.36 7.70
C ALA A 150 -3.97 -3.05 7.46
N LEU A 151 -3.37 -2.11 6.72
CA LEU A 151 -4.05 -0.90 6.30
C LEU A 151 -5.09 -1.25 5.21
N PRO A 152 -6.33 -0.71 5.25
CA PRO A 152 -7.29 -0.87 4.17
C PRO A 152 -6.87 -0.03 2.95
N GLY A 153 -5.88 -0.51 2.19
CA GLY A 153 -5.27 0.24 1.09
C GLY A 153 -6.21 0.46 -0.09
N ILE A 154 -6.13 1.65 -0.68
CA ILE A 154 -6.94 2.02 -1.85
C ILE A 154 -6.52 1.24 -3.11
N THR A 155 -5.23 0.94 -3.28
CA THR A 155 -4.73 0.10 -4.37
C THR A 155 -5.23 -1.34 -4.22
N ARG A 156 -5.26 -1.87 -2.99
CA ARG A 156 -5.85 -3.18 -2.67
C ARG A 156 -7.33 -3.22 -3.04
N ASP A 157 -8.11 -2.22 -2.66
CA ASP A 157 -9.53 -2.14 -3.01
C ASP A 157 -9.75 -2.11 -4.53
N ALA A 158 -8.96 -1.30 -5.25
CA ALA A 158 -9.01 -1.24 -6.71
C ALA A 158 -8.68 -2.60 -7.36
N ILE A 159 -7.62 -3.28 -6.89
CA ILE A 159 -7.23 -4.62 -7.36
C ILE A 159 -8.36 -5.64 -7.14
N ILE A 160 -9.00 -5.65 -5.98
CA ILE A 160 -10.10 -6.58 -5.69
C ILE A 160 -11.27 -6.36 -6.66
N LYS A 161 -11.60 -5.10 -6.97
CA LYS A 161 -12.67 -4.76 -7.92
C LYS A 161 -12.30 -5.15 -9.36
N LEU A 162 -11.08 -4.84 -9.80
CA LEU A 162 -10.57 -5.22 -11.12
C LEU A 162 -10.49 -6.75 -11.28
N ALA A 163 -10.01 -7.47 -10.27
CA ALA A 163 -9.93 -8.93 -10.30
C ALA A 163 -11.32 -9.57 -10.49
N LYS A 164 -12.34 -9.07 -9.78
CA LYS A 164 -13.73 -9.52 -9.95
C LYS A 164 -14.25 -9.26 -11.37
N GLU A 165 -13.97 -8.09 -11.94
CA GLU A 165 -14.34 -7.75 -13.32
C GLU A 165 -13.65 -8.67 -14.35
N LEU A 166 -12.41 -9.08 -14.08
CA LEU A 166 -11.65 -10.03 -14.89
C LEU A 166 -12.10 -11.50 -14.71
N GLY A 167 -13.13 -11.75 -13.89
CA GLY A 167 -13.64 -13.09 -13.58
C GLY A 167 -12.72 -13.91 -12.67
N ILE A 168 -11.81 -13.25 -11.93
CA ILE A 168 -10.92 -13.90 -10.96
C ILE A 168 -11.63 -13.96 -9.62
N GLU A 169 -11.71 -15.16 -9.04
CA GLU A 169 -12.26 -15.32 -7.69
C GLU A 169 -11.34 -14.65 -6.67
N VAL A 170 -11.91 -13.83 -5.79
CA VAL A 170 -11.17 -13.14 -4.73
C VAL A 170 -11.64 -13.62 -3.36
N ARG A 171 -10.70 -14.06 -2.51
CA ARG A 171 -10.97 -14.48 -1.13
C ARG A 171 -10.14 -13.65 -0.13
N GLU A 172 -10.83 -12.94 0.75
CA GLU A 172 -10.20 -12.35 1.93
C GLU A 172 -10.10 -13.43 3.01
N GLN A 173 -8.88 -13.87 3.32
CA GLN A 173 -8.64 -15.01 4.20
C GLN A 173 -7.36 -14.80 5.02
N VAL A 174 -7.34 -15.33 6.23
CA VAL A 174 -6.11 -15.40 7.04
C VAL A 174 -5.12 -16.35 6.36
N LEU A 175 -3.92 -15.85 6.07
CA LEU A 175 -2.87 -16.59 5.36
C LEU A 175 -1.71 -16.89 6.32
N SER A 176 -1.20 -18.13 6.27
CA SER A 176 -0.02 -18.52 7.04
C SER A 176 1.25 -18.24 6.24
N ARG A 177 2.39 -18.08 6.91
CA ARG A 177 3.68 -17.81 6.26
C ARG A 177 3.99 -18.82 5.15
N GLU A 178 3.74 -20.10 5.42
CA GLU A 178 4.03 -21.18 4.48
C GLU A 178 3.14 -21.17 3.24
N SER A 179 1.98 -20.49 3.25
CA SER A 179 1.15 -20.37 2.04
C SER A 179 1.91 -19.63 0.94
N LEU A 180 2.69 -18.60 1.29
CA LEU A 180 3.53 -17.85 0.34
C LEU A 180 4.55 -18.72 -0.39
N TYR A 181 5.05 -19.77 0.25
CA TYR A 181 6.01 -20.68 -0.37
C TYR A 181 5.34 -21.70 -1.30
N LEU A 182 4.04 -21.93 -1.12
CA LEU A 182 3.23 -22.87 -1.90
C LEU A 182 2.40 -22.17 -2.98
N ALA A 183 2.37 -20.84 -2.94
CA ALA A 183 1.70 -19.97 -3.88
C ALA A 183 2.22 -20.14 -5.31
N ASP A 184 1.31 -19.98 -6.28
CA ASP A 184 1.67 -19.93 -7.69
C ASP A 184 2.22 -18.53 -8.04
N GLU A 185 1.68 -17.49 -7.42
CA GLU A 185 2.15 -16.10 -7.55
C GLU A 185 1.97 -15.35 -6.23
N VAL A 186 2.85 -14.39 -5.94
CA VAL A 186 2.70 -13.44 -4.83
C VAL A 186 2.99 -12.05 -5.38
N PHE A 187 2.24 -11.04 -4.93
CA PHE A 187 2.54 -9.66 -5.23
C PHE A 187 2.14 -8.72 -4.10
N MET A 188 2.79 -7.56 -4.08
CA MET A 188 2.52 -6.46 -3.16
C MET A 188 1.81 -5.32 -3.88
N SER A 189 1.01 -4.55 -3.16
CA SER A 189 0.35 -3.37 -3.72
C SER A 189 0.32 -2.15 -2.81
N GLY A 190 0.42 -0.98 -3.42
CA GLY A 190 0.34 0.30 -2.74
C GLY A 190 0.40 1.45 -3.73
N THR A 191 0.15 2.69 -3.29
CA THR A 191 0.22 3.84 -4.22
C THR A 191 1.60 4.01 -4.84
N ALA A 192 2.67 3.75 -4.08
CA ALA A 192 4.05 3.88 -4.56
C ALA A 192 4.56 2.60 -5.22
N ALA A 193 4.25 1.44 -4.65
CA ALA A 193 4.64 0.13 -5.17
C ALA A 193 3.78 -0.37 -6.34
N GLU A 194 2.66 0.32 -6.60
CA GLU A 194 1.65 -0.04 -7.61
C GLU A 194 1.20 -1.49 -7.44
N ILE A 195 1.59 -2.37 -8.35
CA ILE A 195 1.43 -3.83 -8.25
C ILE A 195 2.80 -4.44 -8.54
N THR A 196 3.53 -4.81 -7.50
CA THR A 196 4.90 -5.35 -7.62
C THR A 196 4.91 -6.86 -7.35
N PRO A 197 5.28 -7.70 -8.32
CA PRO A 197 5.43 -9.14 -8.12
C PRO A 197 6.51 -9.48 -7.10
N VAL A 198 6.34 -10.58 -6.37
CA VAL A 198 7.32 -11.14 -5.44
C VAL A 198 7.78 -12.47 -6.00
N ARG A 199 9.05 -12.54 -6.40
CA ARG A 199 9.64 -13.74 -7.03
C ARG A 199 10.19 -14.73 -6.02
N SER A 200 10.52 -14.28 -4.83
CA SER A 200 10.96 -15.16 -3.73
C SER A 200 10.56 -14.59 -2.37
N VAL A 201 10.31 -15.49 -1.42
CA VAL A 201 10.09 -15.16 0.00
C VAL A 201 11.04 -15.98 0.84
N ASP A 202 11.84 -15.34 1.69
CA ASP A 202 12.83 -16.00 2.57
C ASP A 202 13.85 -16.88 1.80
N GLY A 203 14.18 -16.48 0.57
CA GLY A 203 15.06 -17.23 -0.31
C GLY A 203 14.42 -18.47 -0.96
N ILE A 204 13.12 -18.69 -0.74
CA ILE A 204 12.34 -19.73 -1.43
C ILE A 204 11.66 -19.09 -2.63
N GLN A 205 11.86 -19.68 -3.81
CA GLN A 205 11.23 -19.22 -5.03
C GLN A 205 9.69 -19.37 -4.94
N VAL A 206 8.97 -18.32 -5.32
CA VAL A 206 7.51 -18.33 -5.49
C VAL A 206 7.20 -18.71 -6.93
N GLY A 207 6.40 -19.78 -7.12
CA GLY A 207 6.01 -20.24 -8.45
C GLY A 207 7.17 -20.33 -9.44
N GLU A 208 7.07 -19.61 -10.55
CA GLU A 208 8.09 -19.56 -11.60
C GLU A 208 9.25 -18.59 -11.33
N GLY A 209 9.29 -17.90 -10.18
CA GLY A 209 10.35 -16.96 -9.83
C GLY A 209 10.33 -15.65 -10.63
N ARG A 210 9.16 -15.24 -11.11
CA ARG A 210 8.92 -14.02 -11.90
C ARG A 210 7.46 -13.59 -11.81
N CYS A 211 7.10 -12.47 -12.45
CA CYS A 211 5.69 -12.07 -12.58
C CYS A 211 4.85 -13.16 -13.28
N GLY A 212 3.84 -13.67 -12.59
CA GLY A 212 2.95 -14.69 -13.11
C GLY A 212 1.77 -14.12 -13.92
N PRO A 213 1.02 -14.98 -14.61
CA PRO A 213 -0.04 -14.56 -15.53
C PRO A 213 -1.22 -13.86 -14.86
N VAL A 214 -1.63 -14.24 -13.65
CA VAL A 214 -2.75 -13.60 -12.94
C VAL A 214 -2.34 -12.19 -12.50
N THR A 215 -1.17 -12.06 -11.88
CA THR A 215 -0.58 -10.77 -11.51
C THR A 215 -0.44 -9.87 -12.72
N LYS A 216 0.05 -10.39 -13.85
CA LYS A 216 0.21 -9.61 -15.09
C LYS A 216 -1.12 -9.11 -15.64
N ARG A 217 -2.17 -9.94 -15.62
CA ARG A 217 -3.53 -9.53 -16.05
C ARG A 217 -4.09 -8.40 -15.18
N ILE A 218 -3.89 -8.49 -13.86
CA ILE A 218 -4.32 -7.45 -12.92
C ILE A 218 -3.49 -6.16 -13.12
N GLN A 219 -2.17 -6.28 -13.30
CA GLN A 219 -1.29 -5.15 -13.66
C GLN A 219 -1.80 -4.43 -14.91
N GLN A 220 -2.08 -5.17 -15.99
CA GLN A 220 -2.59 -4.60 -17.24
C GLN A 220 -3.91 -3.85 -17.05
N ALA A 221 -4.86 -4.42 -16.31
CA ALA A 221 -6.12 -3.75 -16.03
C ALA A 221 -5.93 -2.50 -15.15
N PHE A 222 -5.04 -2.55 -14.15
CA PHE A 222 -4.76 -1.41 -13.27
C PHE A 222 -4.06 -0.27 -14.02
N PHE A 223 -2.98 -0.56 -14.75
CA PHE A 223 -2.25 0.45 -15.52
C PHE A 223 -3.04 0.96 -16.72
N GLY A 224 -3.91 0.12 -17.29
CA GLY A 224 -4.84 0.50 -18.35
C GLY A 224 -5.79 1.62 -17.93
N LEU A 225 -6.06 1.81 -16.64
CA LEU A 225 -6.85 2.95 -16.15
C LEU A 225 -6.17 4.28 -16.49
N PHE A 226 -4.84 4.35 -16.34
CA PHE A 226 -4.09 5.60 -16.56
C PHE A 226 -3.86 5.91 -18.04
N THR A 227 -3.91 4.90 -18.92
CA THR A 227 -3.80 5.06 -20.37
C THR A 227 -5.15 5.14 -21.09
N GLY A 228 -6.24 4.82 -20.40
CA GLY A 228 -7.60 4.71 -20.96
C GLY A 228 -7.90 3.39 -21.67
N GLU A 229 -6.96 2.43 -21.66
CA GLU A 229 -7.20 1.07 -22.17
C GLU A 229 -8.20 0.28 -21.30
N THR A 230 -8.22 0.57 -20.01
CA THR A 230 -9.25 0.07 -19.08
C THR A 230 -10.18 1.22 -18.72
N GLU A 231 -11.47 1.00 -18.94
CA GLU A 231 -12.51 1.98 -18.57
C GLU A 231 -12.58 2.16 -17.05
N ASP A 232 -12.50 3.40 -16.58
CA ASP A 232 -12.76 3.74 -15.19
C ASP A 232 -14.27 3.81 -14.91
N LYS A 233 -14.85 2.65 -14.60
CA LYS A 233 -16.28 2.52 -14.26
C LYS A 233 -16.65 3.09 -12.88
N TRP A 234 -15.66 3.49 -12.08
CA TRP A 234 -15.85 3.87 -10.68
C TRP A 234 -15.62 5.35 -10.42
N GLY A 235 -15.13 6.11 -11.39
CA GLY A 235 -14.80 7.52 -11.22
C GLY A 235 -13.62 7.72 -10.26
N TRP A 236 -12.62 6.86 -10.34
CA TRP A 236 -11.37 6.96 -9.56
C TRP A 236 -10.43 8.05 -10.04
N LEU A 237 -10.48 8.40 -11.33
CA LEU A 237 -9.63 9.43 -11.90
C LEU A 237 -10.28 10.81 -11.75
N ASP A 238 -9.62 11.68 -11.00
CA ASP A 238 -9.97 13.10 -10.90
C ASP A 238 -9.09 13.93 -11.85
N GLN A 239 -9.71 14.67 -12.77
CA GLN A 239 -8.98 15.46 -13.76
C GLN A 239 -8.45 16.75 -13.14
N VAL A 240 -7.12 16.90 -13.19
CA VAL A 240 -6.47 18.17 -12.87
C VAL A 240 -6.49 19.06 -14.11
N ASN A 241 -7.57 19.85 -14.27
CA ASN A 241 -7.65 20.84 -15.34
C ASN A 241 -6.51 21.85 -15.18
N GLN A 242 -5.66 22.03 -16.20
CA GLN A 242 -4.58 23.04 -16.18
C GLN A 242 -5.11 24.47 -16.15
#